data_AF-A0A3D6C4X7-F1
#
_entry.id   AF-A0A3D6C4X7-F1
#
_cell.length_a   1.000
_cell.length_b   1.000
_cell.length_c   1.000
_cell.angle_alpha   90.00
_cell.angle_beta   90.00
_cell.angle_gamma   90.00
#
_symmetry.space_group_name_H-M   'P 1'
#
loop_
_entity.id
_entity.type
_entity.pdbx_description
1 polymer ?
#
loop_
_entity_poly.entity_id
_entity_poly.type
_entity_poly.pdbx_seq_one_letter_code
_entity_poly.pdbx_strand_id
1 'polypeptide(L)'
;MTNTDRSVRIIHKINERNNGDPMSKREENKGKKQTAILAAALTVFSQKGYAASKIIDIARAANVGKGTIYEYHRSKEDLFFALFQWYVERIGGE
;
A
#
# COMPACT_ATOMS: atom_id res chain seq x y z
N MET A 1 -9.60 42.26 -14.76
CA MET A 1 -8.97 41.26 -13.87
C MET A 1 -7.84 40.61 -14.64
N THR A 2 -6.58 40.80 -14.22
CA THR A 2 -5.38 40.43 -14.98
C THR A 2 -5.01 38.94 -14.81
N ASN A 3 -4.22 38.42 -15.74
CA ASN A 3 -3.82 37.01 -15.82
C ASN A 3 -3.08 36.50 -14.55
N THR A 4 -2.53 37.41 -13.75
CA THR A 4 -1.88 37.12 -12.46
C THR A 4 -2.87 36.58 -11.42
N ASP A 5 -4.12 37.04 -11.40
CA ASP A 5 -5.10 36.72 -10.34
C ASP A 5 -5.64 35.27 -10.43
N ARG A 6 -5.60 34.67 -11.62
CA ARG A 6 -5.94 33.24 -11.82
C ARG A 6 -4.85 32.31 -11.31
N SER A 7 -3.58 32.68 -11.50
CA SER A 7 -2.44 31.89 -11.03
C SER A 7 -2.37 31.85 -9.49
N VAL A 8 -2.71 32.95 -8.81
CA VAL A 8 -2.76 32.99 -7.35
C VAL A 8 -3.87 32.09 -6.78
N ARG A 9 -5.05 32.02 -7.42
CA ARG A 9 -6.12 31.08 -7.01
C ARG A 9 -5.72 29.61 -7.15
N ILE A 10 -4.97 29.26 -8.18
CA ILE A 10 -4.48 27.89 -8.37
C ILE A 10 -3.46 27.54 -7.28
N ILE A 11 -2.53 28.46 -6.98
CA ILE A 11 -1.52 28.24 -5.93
C ILE A 11 -2.16 28.16 -4.54
N HIS A 12 -3.18 28.99 -4.23
CA HIS A 12 -3.95 28.85 -2.97
C HIS A 12 -4.66 27.50 -2.88
N LYS A 13 -5.31 27.06 -3.97
CA LYS A 13 -6.07 25.79 -3.99
C LYS A 13 -5.16 24.54 -3.95
N ILE A 14 -3.92 24.66 -4.42
CA ILE A 14 -2.90 23.60 -4.31
C ILE A 14 -2.35 23.55 -2.88
N ASN A 15 -2.16 24.70 -2.22
CA ASN A 15 -1.61 24.77 -0.87
C ASN A 15 -2.64 24.42 0.23
N GLU A 16 -3.95 24.54 -0.06
CA GLU A 16 -5.04 24.17 0.85
C GLU A 16 -5.30 22.66 0.96
N ARG A 17 -4.77 21.83 0.06
CA ARG A 17 -4.88 20.36 0.15
C ARG A 17 -3.81 19.71 1.05
N ASN A 18 -2.91 20.51 1.62
CA ASN A 18 -1.75 20.03 2.35
C ASN A 18 -1.82 20.21 3.88
N ASN A 19 -3.00 20.38 4.50
CA ASN A 19 -3.03 20.45 5.96
C ASN A 19 -4.34 19.97 6.61
N GLY A 20 -4.31 18.76 7.18
CA GLY A 20 -5.17 18.40 8.32
C GLY A 20 -6.51 17.70 8.05
N ASP A 21 -6.90 17.45 6.80
CA ASP A 21 -8.12 16.67 6.55
C ASP A 21 -7.89 15.19 6.91
N PRO A 22 -8.70 14.59 7.81
CA PRO A 22 -8.55 13.18 8.14
C PRO A 22 -8.74 12.34 6.87
N MET A 23 -7.79 11.44 6.61
CA MET A 23 -7.87 10.46 5.52
C MET A 23 -9.26 9.84 5.47
N SER A 24 -9.81 9.63 4.27
CA SER A 24 -11.10 8.96 4.15
C SER A 24 -11.00 7.59 4.83
N LYS A 25 -12.05 7.18 5.58
CA LYS A 25 -12.14 5.82 6.15
C LYS A 25 -11.82 4.73 5.12
N ARG A 26 -12.13 4.98 3.84
CA ARG A 26 -11.80 4.08 2.73
C ARG A 26 -10.29 3.99 2.48
N GLU A 27 -9.57 5.10 2.49
CA GLU A 27 -8.12 5.17 2.28
C GLU A 27 -7.36 4.57 3.45
N GLU A 28 -7.78 4.88 4.68
CA GLU A 28 -7.23 4.28 5.90
C GLU A 28 -7.38 2.75 5.88
N ASN A 29 -8.57 2.25 5.57
CA ASN A 29 -8.83 0.81 5.46
C ASN A 29 -8.01 0.15 4.35
N LYS A 30 -7.77 0.86 3.24
CA LYS A 30 -6.91 0.38 2.15
C LYS A 30 -5.47 0.22 2.62
N GLY A 31 -4.93 1.21 3.34
CA GLY A 31 -3.58 1.15 3.92
C GLY A 31 -3.43 0.00 4.93
N LYS A 32 -4.39 -0.18 5.85
CA LYS A 32 -4.39 -1.29 6.81
C LYS A 32 -4.36 -2.66 6.13
N LYS A 33 -5.18 -2.84 5.09
CA LYS A 33 -5.20 -4.09 4.30
C LYS A 33 -3.88 -4.32 3.58
N GLN A 34 -3.29 -3.29 2.98
CA GLN A 34 -1.99 -3.42 2.32
C GLN A 34 -0.92 -3.90 3.29
N THR A 35 -0.80 -3.27 4.46
CA THR A 35 0.16 -3.67 5.48
C THR A 35 -0.08 -5.11 5.98
N ALA A 36 -1.35 -5.50 6.19
CA ALA A 36 -1.69 -6.86 6.60
C ALA A 36 -1.28 -7.92 5.56
N ILE A 37 -1.50 -7.62 4.27
CA ILE A 37 -1.10 -8.49 3.16
C ILE A 37 0.43 -8.65 3.12
N LEU A 38 1.19 -7.56 3.24
CA LEU A 38 2.66 -7.60 3.21
C LEU A 38 3.23 -8.36 4.42
N ALA A 39 2.71 -8.12 5.63
CA ALA A 39 3.13 -8.85 6.83
C ALA A 39 2.84 -10.36 6.75
N ALA A 40 1.66 -10.72 6.22
CA ALA A 40 1.31 -12.12 5.96
C ALA A 40 2.22 -12.75 4.88
N ALA A 41 2.53 -12.01 3.82
CA ALA A 41 3.44 -12.46 2.76
C ALA A 41 4.84 -12.73 3.33
N LEU A 42 5.37 -11.84 4.17
CA LEU A 42 6.64 -12.04 4.86
C LEU A 42 6.65 -13.34 5.68
N THR A 43 5.59 -13.57 6.45
CA THR A 43 5.45 -14.77 7.28
C THR A 43 5.41 -16.04 6.42
N VAL A 44 4.56 -16.07 5.39
CA VAL A 44 4.39 -17.26 4.55
C VAL A 44 5.65 -17.54 3.73
N PHE A 45 6.25 -16.52 3.11
CA PHE A 45 7.47 -16.69 2.33
C PHE A 45 8.68 -17.09 3.18
N SER A 46 8.82 -16.56 4.41
CA SER A 46 9.92 -16.95 5.30
C SER A 46 9.77 -18.39 5.82
N GLN A 47 8.54 -18.87 6.03
CA GLN A 47 8.29 -20.24 6.51
C GLN A 47 8.37 -21.30 5.41
N LYS A 48 7.86 -21.02 4.22
CA LYS A 48 7.72 -22.01 3.14
C LYS A 48 8.68 -21.80 1.98
N GLY A 49 9.33 -20.64 1.90
CA GLY A 49 10.05 -20.19 0.71
C GLY A 49 9.10 -19.71 -0.40
N TYR A 50 9.65 -18.96 -1.36
CA TYR A 50 8.87 -18.34 -2.45
C TYR A 50 8.16 -19.39 -3.33
N ALA A 51 8.87 -20.43 -3.76
CA ALA A 51 8.36 -21.41 -4.72
C ALA A 51 7.16 -22.19 -4.16
N ALA A 52 7.26 -22.70 -2.93
CA ALA A 52 6.22 -23.51 -2.31
C ALA A 52 5.02 -22.69 -1.79
N SER A 53 5.19 -21.38 -1.62
CA SER A 53 4.13 -20.48 -1.17
C SER A 53 3.06 -20.25 -2.23
N LYS A 54 1.80 -20.22 -1.78
CA LYS A 54 0.63 -19.92 -2.62
C LYS A 54 -0.06 -18.65 -2.15
N ILE A 55 -0.63 -17.88 -3.09
CA ILE A 55 -1.43 -16.68 -2.77
C ILE A 55 -2.55 -16.97 -1.76
N ILE A 56 -3.16 -18.16 -1.83
CA ILE A 56 -4.21 -18.54 -0.88
C ILE A 56 -3.72 -18.68 0.56
N ASP A 57 -2.45 -19.06 0.76
CA ASP A 57 -1.87 -19.16 2.11
C ASP A 57 -1.71 -17.76 2.72
N ILE A 58 -1.26 -16.81 1.89
CA ILE A 58 -1.11 -15.40 2.28
C ILE A 58 -2.47 -14.77 2.58
N ALA A 59 -3.48 -15.04 1.75
CA ALA A 59 -4.84 -14.53 1.96
C ALA A 59 -5.41 -14.98 3.32
N ARG A 60 -5.22 -16.26 3.66
CA ARG A 60 -5.63 -16.80 4.96
C ARG A 60 -4.87 -16.13 6.11
N ALA A 61 -3.55 -16.01 6.00
CA ALA A 61 -2.72 -15.40 7.03
C ALA A 61 -3.04 -13.90 7.24
N ALA A 62 -3.42 -13.18 6.18
CA ALA A 62 -3.85 -11.78 6.25
C ALA A 62 -5.33 -11.59 6.64
N ASN A 63 -6.09 -12.69 6.82
CA ASN A 63 -7.54 -12.67 7.02
C ASN A 63 -8.29 -11.85 5.94
N VAL A 64 -7.95 -12.08 4.67
CA VAL A 64 -8.60 -11.46 3.50
C VAL A 64 -9.00 -12.49 2.46
N GLY A 65 -9.87 -12.11 1.53
CA GLY A 65 -10.19 -12.94 0.37
C GLY A 65 -9.03 -13.01 -0.62
N LYS A 66 -8.90 -14.13 -1.35
CA LYS A 66 -7.92 -14.26 -2.45
C LYS A 66 -8.05 -13.13 -3.48
N GLY A 67 -9.29 -12.75 -3.83
CA GLY A 67 -9.56 -11.63 -4.74
C GLY A 67 -9.03 -10.29 -4.22
N THR A 68 -9.10 -10.06 -2.90
CA THR A 68 -8.53 -8.87 -2.27
C THR A 68 -7.02 -8.81 -2.44
N ILE A 69 -6.28 -9.92 -2.47
CA ILE A 69 -4.85 -9.83 -2.81
C ILE A 69 -4.65 -9.33 -4.24
N TYR A 70 -5.44 -9.85 -5.19
CA TYR A 70 -5.33 -9.45 -6.60
C TYR A 70 -5.78 -8.01 -6.89
N GLU A 71 -6.57 -7.40 -6.01
CA GLU A 71 -6.88 -5.96 -6.08
C GLU A 71 -5.65 -5.08 -5.79
N TYR A 72 -4.66 -5.59 -5.05
CA TYR A 72 -3.45 -4.84 -4.65
C TYR A 72 -2.21 -5.31 -5.42
N HIS A 73 -2.13 -6.59 -5.75
CA HIS A 73 -0.97 -7.21 -6.41
C HIS A 73 -1.38 -8.13 -7.55
N ARG A 74 -0.83 -7.89 -8.74
CA ARG A 74 -1.23 -8.60 -9.96
C ARG A 74 -0.76 -10.04 -10.00
N SER A 75 0.33 -10.36 -9.31
CA SER A 75 0.91 -11.71 -9.25
C SER A 75 1.63 -11.99 -7.93
N LYS A 76 2.15 -13.22 -7.76
CA LYS A 76 2.96 -13.59 -6.60
C LYS A 76 4.32 -12.89 -6.62
N GLU A 77 4.88 -12.70 -7.81
CA GLU A 77 6.12 -11.95 -8.06
C GLU A 77 5.94 -10.48 -7.67
N ASP A 78 4.84 -9.85 -8.11
CA ASP A 78 4.53 -8.45 -7.78
C ASP A 78 4.39 -8.24 -6.27
N LEU A 79 3.66 -9.14 -5.59
CA LEU A 79 3.57 -9.12 -4.12
C LEU A 79 4.94 -9.31 -3.44
N PHE A 80 5.79 -10.18 -3.99
CA PHE A 80 7.13 -10.41 -3.44
C PHE A 80 8.03 -9.18 -3.59
N PHE A 81 8.01 -8.51 -4.74
CA PHE A 81 8.75 -7.26 -4.93
C PHE A 81 8.24 -6.15 -4.03
N ALA A 82 6.91 -5.98 -3.92
CA ALA A 82 6.32 -5.00 -3.02
C ALA A 82 6.69 -5.26 -1.55
N LEU A 83 6.70 -6.53 -1.13
CA LEU A 83 7.18 -6.93 0.19
C LEU A 83 8.64 -6.55 0.38
N PHE A 84 9.50 -6.83 -0.59
CA PHE A 84 10.93 -6.52 -0.49
C PHE A 84 11.15 -5.01 -0.32
N GLN A 85 10.48 -4.18 -1.13
CA GLN A 85 10.54 -2.72 -0.99
C GLN A 85 10.08 -2.27 0.41
N TRP A 86 8.91 -2.75 0.83
CA TRP A 86 8.36 -2.44 2.16
C TRP A 86 9.26 -2.88 3.31
N TYR A 87 9.97 -4.01 3.17
CA TYR A 87 10.88 -4.52 4.17
C TYR A 87 12.17 -3.69 4.24
N VAL A 88 12.75 -3.36 3.09
CA VAL A 88 13.95 -2.51 3.00
C VAL A 88 13.68 -1.11 3.57
N GLU A 89 12.55 -0.49 3.25
CA GLU A 89 12.16 0.83 3.78
C GLU A 89 12.05 0.84 5.31
N ARG A 90 11.67 -0.29 5.93
CA ARG A 90 11.55 -0.42 7.39
C ARG A 90 12.87 -0.65 8.09
N ILE A 91 13.91 -1.13 7.39
CA ILE A 91 15.20 -1.51 7.99
C ILE A 91 16.29 -0.51 7.64
N GLY A 92 16.25 0.10 6.45
CA GLY A 92 17.20 1.14 6.02
C GLY A 92 17.01 2.50 6.72
N GLY A 93 16.27 2.54 7.83
CA GLY A 93 16.08 3.72 8.69
C GLY A 93 16.94 3.72 9.95
N GLU A 94 17.93 2.82 10.06
CA GLU A 94 18.97 2.83 11.10
C GLU A 94 20.26 3.50 10.62
#